data_AF-A0A370UBA2-F1
#
_entry.id   AF-A0A370UBA2-F1
#
_cell.length_a   1.000
_cell.length_b   1.000
_cell.length_c   1.000
_cell.angle_alpha   90.00
_cell.angle_beta   90.00
_cell.angle_gamma   90.00
#
_symmetry.space_group_name_H-M   'P 1'
#
loop_
_entity.id
_entity.type
_entity.pdbx_description
1 polymer ?
#
loop_
_entity_poly.entity_id
_entity_poly.type
_entity_poly.pdbx_seq_one_letter_code
_entity_poly.pdbx_strand_id
1 'polypeptide(L)'
;MKKLTAIALSTLTVAGLSTSAFADTAYDDLRESRASYEALSAQLETMGYQAEEVTFDRAMTIPQKEAVYNEKVSELQAEFNRLHSSN
;
A
#
# COMPACT_ATOMS: atom_id res chain seq x y z
N MET A 1 -26.39 -3.54 20.80
CA MET A 1 -25.35 -2.52 20.56
C MET A 1 -24.10 -3.26 20.14
N LYS A 2 -23.75 -3.21 18.84
CA LYS A 2 -22.58 -3.93 18.32
C LYS A 2 -21.33 -3.16 18.74
N LYS A 3 -20.46 -3.82 19.51
CA LYS A 3 -19.21 -3.24 20.03
C LYS A 3 -18.28 -3.02 18.83
N LEU A 4 -18.11 -1.76 18.42
CA LEU A 4 -17.07 -1.38 17.48
C LEU A 4 -15.73 -1.58 18.19
N THR A 5 -15.04 -2.64 17.80
CA THR A 5 -13.69 -2.95 18.27
C THR A 5 -12.79 -1.78 17.89
N ALA A 6 -12.31 -1.05 18.90
CA ALA A 6 -11.35 0.03 18.74
C ALA A 6 -10.01 -0.59 18.29
N ILE A 7 -9.81 -0.67 16.99
CA ILE A 7 -8.54 -1.08 16.39
C ILE A 7 -7.66 0.17 16.32
N ALA A 8 -6.87 0.38 17.37
CA ALA A 8 -5.75 1.31 17.36
C ALA A 8 -4.60 0.66 16.57
N LEU A 9 -4.65 0.74 15.23
CA LEU A 9 -3.51 0.37 14.40
C LEU A 9 -2.69 1.62 14.11
N SER A 10 -1.45 1.58 14.58
CA SER A 10 -0.40 2.57 14.36
C SER A 10 -0.33 3.01 12.90
N THR A 11 -0.45 4.32 12.67
CA THR A 11 -0.21 4.97 11.38
C THR A 11 1.15 4.56 10.84
N LEU A 12 1.16 3.83 9.72
CA LEU A 12 2.37 3.48 8.98
C LEU A 12 2.83 4.74 8.24
N THR A 13 3.71 5.52 8.88
CA THR A 13 4.28 6.72 8.28
C THR A 13 5.22 6.28 7.16
N VAL A 14 4.74 6.29 5.91
CA VAL A 14 5.60 6.08 4.73
C VAL A 14 6.55 7.27 4.63
N ALA A 15 7.79 7.07 5.09
CA ALA A 15 8.86 8.01 4.87
C ALA A 15 9.21 7.99 3.38
N GLY A 16 9.06 9.13 2.69
CA GLY A 16 9.41 9.26 1.28
C GLY A 16 10.88 8.90 1.06
N LEU A 17 11.12 7.72 0.47
CA LEU A 17 12.46 7.23 0.17
C LEU A 17 13.04 8.09 -0.95
N SER A 18 14.07 8.84 -0.58
CA SER A 18 14.84 9.70 -1.47
C SER A 18 15.67 8.83 -2.40
N THR A 19 15.43 8.98 -3.71
CA THR A 19 16.07 8.25 -4.81
C THR A 19 17.60 8.36 -4.80
N SER A 20 18.36 7.26 -4.62
CA SER A 20 19.64 7.01 -5.31
C SER A 20 20.36 5.71 -4.89
N ALA A 21 20.08 4.57 -5.55
CA ALA A 21 20.98 3.40 -5.58
C ALA A 21 20.60 2.42 -6.72
N PHE A 22 20.51 2.95 -7.94
CA PHE A 22 20.05 2.28 -9.16
C PHE A 22 20.88 1.04 -9.55
N ALA A 23 20.61 -0.13 -8.96
CA ALA A 23 20.72 -1.46 -9.62
C ALA A 23 20.35 -2.61 -8.67
N ASP A 24 20.80 -2.57 -7.41
CA ASP A 24 20.54 -3.62 -6.40
C ASP A 24 19.33 -3.27 -5.52
N THR A 25 19.07 -1.98 -5.29
CA THR A 25 17.92 -1.55 -4.50
C THR A 25 16.61 -1.63 -5.25
N ALA A 26 16.59 -1.48 -6.58
CA ALA A 26 15.32 -1.41 -7.32
C ALA A 26 14.44 -2.66 -7.13
N TYR A 27 15.04 -3.84 -6.94
CA TYR A 27 14.28 -5.04 -6.62
C TYR A 27 13.80 -5.06 -5.16
N ASP A 28 14.60 -4.54 -4.23
CA ASP A 28 14.22 -4.37 -2.83
C ASP A 28 13.12 -3.31 -2.68
N ASP A 29 13.25 -2.17 -3.36
CA ASP A 29 12.28 -1.08 -3.44
C ASP A 29 10.94 -1.57 -3.99
N LEU A 30 10.96 -2.37 -5.08
CA LEU A 30 9.76 -3.02 -5.60
C LEU A 30 9.14 -4.00 -4.60
N ARG A 31 9.97 -4.79 -3.89
CA ARG A 31 9.52 -5.76 -2.91
C ARG A 31 8.90 -5.06 -1.69
N GLU A 32 9.50 -3.97 -1.23
CA GLU A 32 9.00 -3.14 -0.14
C GLU A 32 7.67 -2.48 -0.51
N SER A 33 7.60 -1.90 -1.72
CA SER A 33 6.37 -1.28 -2.24
C SER A 33 5.23 -2.31 -2.34
N ARG A 34 5.53 -3.52 -2.83
CA ARG A 34 4.56 -4.62 -2.87
C ARG A 34 4.13 -5.07 -1.47
N ALA A 35 5.06 -5.24 -0.54
CA ALA A 35 4.76 -5.63 0.84
C ALA A 35 3.88 -4.59 1.54
N SER A 36 4.13 -3.30 1.27
CA SER A 36 3.32 -2.20 1.76
C SER A 36 1.90 -2.25 1.20
N TYR A 37 1.75 -2.50 -0.10
CA TYR A 37 0.44 -2.71 -0.72
C TYR A 37 -0.31 -3.88 -0.08
N GLU A 38 0.34 -5.04 0.09
CA GLU A 38 -0.27 -6.25 0.68
C GLU A 38 -0.69 -6.05 2.15
N ALA A 39 0.11 -5.31 2.92
CA ALA A 39 -0.24 -4.99 4.30
C ALA A 39 -1.45 -4.06 4.41
N LEU A 40 -1.49 -2.99 3.59
CA LEU A 40 -2.61 -2.06 3.55
C LEU A 40 -3.88 -2.70 2.99
N SER A 41 -3.76 -3.54 1.95
CA SER A 41 -4.91 -4.26 1.40
C SER A 41 -5.51 -5.20 2.44
N ALA A 42 -4.69 -5.99 3.13
CA ALA A 42 -5.15 -6.88 4.20
C ALA A 42 -5.80 -6.10 5.34
N GLN A 43 -5.26 -4.93 5.70
CA GLN A 43 -5.87 -4.07 6.70
C GLN A 43 -7.24 -3.53 6.26
N LEU A 44 -7.35 -3.06 5.02
CA LEU A 44 -8.60 -2.60 4.43
C LEU A 44 -9.65 -3.71 4.34
N GLU A 45 -9.24 -4.94 4.06
CA GLU A 45 -10.11 -6.12 4.06
C GLU A 45 -10.73 -6.34 5.44
N THR A 46 -9.97 -6.16 6.53
CA THR A 46 -10.53 -6.22 7.90
C THR A 46 -11.57 -5.13 8.17
N MET A 47 -11.52 -4.02 7.43
CA MET A 47 -12.49 -2.93 7.48
C MET A 47 -13.65 -3.09 6.49
N GLY A 48 -13.69 -4.21 5.76
CA GLY A 48 -14.75 -4.53 4.78
C GLY A 48 -14.52 -3.98 3.38
N TYR A 49 -13.31 -3.50 3.06
CA TYR A 49 -12.93 -3.03 1.73
C TYR A 49 -12.00 -4.05 1.05
N GLN A 50 -12.35 -4.53 -0.14
CA GLN A 50 -11.49 -5.43 -0.92
C GLN A 50 -10.64 -4.60 -1.88
N ALA A 51 -9.32 -4.63 -1.71
CA ALA A 51 -8.40 -3.99 -2.65
C ALA A 51 -8.30 -4.79 -3.95
N GLU A 52 -8.19 -4.09 -5.07
CA GLU A 52 -8.01 -4.71 -6.39
C GLU A 52 -6.55 -5.10 -6.61
N GLU A 53 -6.30 -6.33 -7.04
CA GLU A 53 -4.96 -6.87 -7.30
C GLU A 53 -4.19 -6.03 -8.35
N VAL A 54 -2.91 -5.77 -8.06
CA VAL A 54 -2.03 -5.06 -9.00
C VAL A 54 -1.67 -5.97 -10.17
N THR A 55 -2.23 -5.67 -11.34
CA THR A 55 -2.00 -6.45 -12.56
C THR A 55 -1.17 -5.62 -13.57
N PHE A 56 -0.28 -6.29 -14.30
CA PHE A 56 0.57 -5.65 -15.31
C PHE A 56 0.23 -6.17 -16.70
N ASP A 57 -0.58 -5.43 -17.46
CA ASP A 57 -1.03 -5.83 -18.82
C ASP A 57 0.08 -5.79 -19.89
N ARG A 58 1.25 -5.29 -19.52
CA ARG A 58 2.39 -5.10 -20.41
C ARG A 58 3.69 -5.32 -19.67
N ALA A 59 4.72 -5.73 -20.42
CA ALA A 59 6.08 -5.80 -19.88
C ALA A 59 6.51 -4.41 -19.40
N MET A 60 6.82 -4.31 -18.11
CA MET A 60 7.30 -3.10 -17.44
C MET A 60 8.65 -3.38 -16.80
N THR A 61 9.50 -2.35 -16.77
CA THR A 61 10.76 -2.38 -16.02
C THR A 61 10.47 -2.40 -14.51
N ILE A 62 11.43 -2.87 -13.71
CA ILE A 62 11.32 -2.88 -12.23
C ILE A 62 10.88 -1.52 -11.67
N PRO A 63 11.52 -0.37 -12.00
CA PRO A 63 11.10 0.93 -11.47
C PRO A 63 9.70 1.37 -11.96
N GLN A 64 9.24 0.91 -13.14
CA GLN A 64 7.87 1.16 -13.59
C GLN A 64 6.86 0.38 -12.74
N LYS A 65 7.17 -0.86 -12.37
CA LYS A 65 6.32 -1.66 -11.47
C LYS A 65 6.27 -1.06 -10.07
N GLU A 66 7.40 -0.59 -9.57
CA GLU A 66 7.50 0.07 -8.26
C GLU A 66 6.63 1.33 -8.22
N ALA A 67 6.70 2.16 -9.26
CA ALA A 67 5.85 3.35 -9.38
C ALA A 67 4.35 3.00 -9.33
N VAL A 68 3.92 1.92 -9.99
CA VAL A 68 2.53 1.44 -9.96
C VAL A 68 2.13 0.98 -8.56
N TYR A 69 2.98 0.19 -7.88
CA TYR A 69 2.67 -0.22 -6.50
C TYR A 69 2.61 0.97 -5.55
N ASN A 70 3.51 1.94 -5.67
CA ASN A 70 3.50 3.16 -4.85
C ASN A 70 2.23 3.99 -5.07
N GLU A 71 1.76 4.11 -6.32
CA GLU A 71 0.48 4.75 -6.63
C GLU A 71 -0.69 4.03 -5.95
N LYS A 72 -0.73 2.69 -6.07
CA LYS A 72 -1.77 1.87 -5.41
C LYS A 72 -1.72 1.94 -3.89
N VAL A 73 -0.52 1.96 -3.29
CA VAL A 73 -0.36 2.20 -1.85
C VAL A 73 -0.96 3.54 -1.44
N SER A 74 -0.74 4.60 -2.24
CA SER A 74 -1.31 5.92 -1.96
C SER A 74 -2.84 5.93 -2.05
N GLU A 75 -3.42 5.24 -3.04
CA GLU A 75 -4.87 5.05 -3.17
C GLU A 75 -5.44 4.31 -1.94
N LEU A 76 -4.82 3.19 -1.54
CA LEU A 76 -5.24 2.42 -0.36
C LEU A 76 -5.11 3.24 0.93
N GLN A 77 -4.07 4.06 1.06
CA GLN A 77 -3.92 4.94 2.23
C GLN A 77 -5.05 5.99 2.28
N ALA A 78 -5.47 6.52 1.12
CA ALA A 78 -6.59 7.45 1.06
C ALA A 78 -7.91 6.77 1.45
N GLU A 79 -8.16 5.55 0.97
CA GLU A 79 -9.33 4.75 1.37
C GLU A 79 -9.29 4.38 2.85
N PHE A 80 -8.12 4.02 3.38
CA PHE A 80 -7.92 3.78 4.80
C PHE A 80 -8.31 5.00 5.62
N ASN A 81 -7.79 6.17 5.27
CA ASN A 81 -8.11 7.42 5.94
C ASN A 81 -9.61 7.75 5.85
N ARG A 82 -10.25 7.47 4.70
CA ARG A 82 -11.70 7.67 4.51
C ARG A 82 -12.52 6.75 5.41
N LEU A 83 -12.20 5.46 5.47
CA LEU A 83 -12.90 4.47 6.30
C LEU A 83 -12.65 4.68 7.79
N HIS A 84 -11.44 5.12 8.15
CA HIS A 84 -11.08 5.45 9.52
C HIS A 84 -11.75 6.72 10.00
N SER A 85 -11.84 7.77 9.18
CA SER A 85 -12.53 9.02 9.52
C SER A 85 -14.06 8.93 9.47
N SER A 86 -14.60 7.90 8.80
CA SER A 86 -16.04 7.63 8.72
C SER A 86 -16.59 6.77 9.86
N ASN A 87 -15.73 6.22 10.74
CA ASN A 87 -16.12 5.46 11.94
C ASN A 87 -15.96 6.30 13.20
#